data_AF-A0A2M7T4D8-F1
#
_entry.id   AF-A0A2M7T4D8-F1
#
_cell.length_a   1.000
_cell.length_b   1.000
_cell.length_c   1.000
_cell.angle_alpha   90.00
_cell.angle_beta   90.00
_cell.angle_gamma   90.00
#
_symmetry.space_group_name_H-M   'P 1'
#
loop_
_entity.id
_entity.type
_entity.pdbx_description
1 polymer ?
#
loop_
_entity_poly.entity_id
_entity_poly.type
_entity_poly.pdbx_seq_one_letter_code
_entity_poly.pdbx_strand_id
1 'polypeptide(L)'
;MAAKIKRINIVPYSPLWPKNFSDEAQKIQHCFGDNCTAIHHIGSTAVAGLRSKDTIDILCIVKNLKNIKNLELEGYIAKGELNIPLRYYYSNNTIEPRINLHICEQDHGFVELNLSFRDYLRQHTKIRDEYAELKQTILKSETASDKPQGCFSNYNLKKDAFIKDVLRKCQFSQYSVTFCMHVAEQEACKCLLQIDDAKLNEYFKDENAFIFCLYQGEKIIGSCLMLIENQRIQTIKYACNKQDTKKEDLLYFKSFINKWAFNSGYASYN
;
A
#
# COMPACT_ATOMS: atom_id res chain seq x y z
N MET A 1 -23.16 16.89 -14.86
CA MET A 1 -22.74 15.71 -15.65
C MET A 1 -22.52 14.55 -14.71
N ALA A 2 -23.21 13.42 -14.88
CA ALA A 2 -22.89 12.22 -14.11
C ALA A 2 -21.46 11.78 -14.44
N ALA A 3 -20.62 11.62 -13.42
CA ALA A 3 -19.25 11.12 -13.61
C ALA A 3 -19.33 9.76 -14.29
N LYS A 4 -18.78 9.66 -15.51
CA LYS A 4 -18.76 8.42 -16.29
C LYS A 4 -17.99 7.36 -15.47
N ILE A 5 -18.70 6.35 -14.97
CA ILE A 5 -18.10 5.25 -14.18
C ILE A 5 -17.04 4.59 -15.07
N LYS A 6 -15.76 4.79 -14.72
CA LYS A 6 -14.64 4.21 -15.48
C LYS A 6 -14.57 2.72 -15.15
N ARG A 7 -15.28 1.89 -15.94
CA ARG A 7 -15.26 0.44 -15.80
C ARG A 7 -13.83 -0.09 -15.78
N ILE A 8 -13.55 -0.96 -14.83
CA ILE A 8 -12.29 -1.69 -14.75
C ILE A 8 -12.25 -2.70 -15.90
N ASN A 9 -11.25 -2.57 -16.78
CA ASN A 9 -11.00 -3.51 -17.86
C ASN A 9 -9.90 -4.51 -17.46
N ILE A 10 -10.13 -5.81 -17.63
CA ILE A 10 -9.14 -6.87 -17.42
C ILE A 10 -8.87 -7.60 -18.72
N VAL A 11 -7.62 -7.58 -19.16
CA VAL A 11 -7.15 -8.20 -20.40
C VAL A 11 -6.43 -9.53 -20.13
N PRO A 12 -6.30 -10.42 -21.13
CA PRO A 12 -5.43 -11.57 -21.07
C PRO A 12 -3.98 -11.18 -20.72
N TYR A 13 -3.20 -12.13 -20.22
CA TYR A 13 -1.78 -11.88 -19.98
C TYR A 13 -1.07 -11.51 -21.29
N SER A 14 -0.32 -10.40 -21.27
CA SER A 14 0.52 -9.99 -22.39
C SER A 14 1.98 -10.42 -22.17
N PRO A 15 2.60 -11.14 -23.11
CA PRO A 15 4.03 -11.47 -23.03
C PRO A 15 4.93 -10.23 -23.20
N LEU A 16 4.36 -9.06 -23.55
CA LEU A 16 5.10 -7.81 -23.63
C LEU A 16 5.26 -7.12 -22.27
N TRP A 17 4.43 -7.42 -21.27
CA TRP A 17 4.50 -6.76 -19.96
C TRP A 17 5.88 -6.84 -19.28
N PRO A 18 6.62 -7.97 -19.32
CA PRO A 18 7.99 -8.00 -18.82
C PRO A 18 8.93 -7.03 -19.53
N LYS A 19 8.77 -6.86 -20.87
CA LYS A 19 9.53 -5.88 -21.64
C LYS A 19 9.14 -4.45 -21.26
N ASN A 20 7.83 -4.15 -21.18
CA ASN A 20 7.35 -2.84 -20.75
C ASN A 20 7.88 -2.46 -19.35
N PHE A 21 7.89 -3.42 -18.43
CA PHE A 21 8.53 -3.26 -17.12
C PHE A 21 10.03 -2.98 -17.26
N SER A 22 10.77 -3.78 -18.04
CA SER A 22 12.23 -3.64 -18.18
C SER A 22 12.61 -2.27 -18.75
N ASP A 23 11.91 -1.82 -19.79
CA ASP A 23 12.16 -0.53 -20.44
C ASP A 23 11.92 0.62 -19.44
N GLU A 24 10.87 0.53 -18.62
CA GLU A 24 10.54 1.57 -17.63
C GLU A 24 11.45 1.53 -16.40
N ALA A 25 11.83 0.32 -15.95
CA ALA A 25 12.78 0.13 -14.86
C ALA A 25 14.15 0.76 -15.18
N GLN A 26 14.61 0.67 -16.42
CA GLN A 26 15.85 1.32 -16.85
C GLN A 26 15.79 2.85 -16.72
N LYS A 27 14.66 3.48 -17.10
CA LYS A 27 14.47 4.93 -16.94
C LYS A 27 14.46 5.33 -15.47
N ILE A 28 13.74 4.57 -14.64
CA ILE A 28 13.66 4.80 -13.19
C ILE A 28 15.05 4.67 -12.56
N GLN A 29 15.81 3.63 -12.89
CA GLN A 29 17.17 3.44 -12.41
C GLN A 29 18.07 4.61 -12.81
N HIS A 30 17.98 5.06 -14.06
CA HIS A 30 18.76 6.21 -14.53
C HIS A 30 18.38 7.50 -13.79
N CYS A 31 17.09 7.73 -13.57
CA CYS A 31 16.61 8.90 -12.84
C CYS A 31 17.14 8.95 -11.40
N PHE A 32 17.09 7.82 -10.69
CA PHE A 32 17.49 7.76 -9.28
C PHE A 32 18.98 7.48 -9.04
N GLY A 33 19.71 6.99 -10.05
CA GLY A 33 21.14 6.70 -9.97
C GLY A 33 21.47 5.84 -8.76
N ASP A 34 22.49 6.25 -8.00
CA ASP A 34 22.96 5.54 -6.80
C ASP A 34 21.94 5.49 -5.66
N ASN A 35 20.89 6.31 -5.68
CA ASN A 35 19.84 6.22 -4.67
C ASN A 35 18.95 4.99 -4.90
N CYS A 36 18.83 4.47 -6.12
CA CYS A 36 18.03 3.27 -6.40
C CYS A 36 18.87 2.00 -6.19
N THR A 37 18.43 1.15 -5.27
CA THR A 37 19.12 -0.08 -4.88
C THR A 37 18.56 -1.32 -5.59
N ALA A 38 17.27 -1.33 -5.89
CA ALA A 38 16.61 -2.41 -6.61
C ALA A 38 15.31 -1.94 -7.25
N ILE A 39 14.92 -2.60 -8.34
CA ILE A 39 13.63 -2.39 -8.99
C ILE A 39 12.99 -3.75 -9.27
N HIS A 40 11.72 -3.90 -8.90
CA HIS A 40 10.98 -5.13 -9.06
C HIS A 40 9.67 -4.91 -9.82
N HIS A 41 9.38 -5.81 -10.75
CA HIS A 41 8.04 -5.94 -11.31
C HIS A 41 7.15 -6.62 -10.27
N ILE A 42 6.10 -5.95 -9.84
CA ILE A 42 5.12 -6.45 -8.88
C ILE A 42 3.71 -6.41 -9.50
N GLY A 43 2.70 -6.73 -8.69
CA GLY A 43 1.32 -6.74 -9.14
C GLY A 43 0.99 -7.91 -10.08
N SER A 44 -0.21 -7.86 -10.67
CA SER A 44 -0.71 -8.98 -11.48
C SER A 44 0.01 -9.14 -12.81
N THR A 45 0.53 -8.05 -13.41
CA THR A 45 1.24 -8.11 -14.69
C THR A 45 2.63 -8.76 -14.58
N ALA A 46 3.16 -8.89 -13.36
CA ALA A 46 4.40 -9.62 -13.08
C ALA A 46 4.23 -11.15 -13.03
N VAL A 47 2.99 -11.66 -13.08
CA VAL A 47 2.71 -13.10 -12.96
C VAL A 47 2.30 -13.65 -14.33
N ALA A 48 3.14 -14.51 -14.91
CA ALA A 48 2.88 -15.11 -16.22
C ALA A 48 1.55 -15.87 -16.26
N GLY A 49 0.75 -15.59 -17.28
CA GLY A 49 -0.59 -16.18 -17.48
C GLY A 49 -1.71 -15.53 -16.65
N LEU A 50 -1.42 -14.59 -15.75
CA LEU A 50 -2.45 -13.94 -14.93
C LEU A 50 -3.10 -12.77 -15.68
N ARG A 51 -4.42 -12.84 -15.88
CA ARG A 51 -5.22 -11.72 -16.44
C ARG A 51 -5.16 -10.50 -15.52
N SER A 52 -5.04 -9.29 -16.06
CA SER A 52 -4.91 -8.07 -15.23
C SER A 52 -5.50 -6.84 -15.91
N LYS A 53 -5.62 -5.75 -15.14
CA LYS A 53 -5.63 -4.40 -15.72
C LYS A 53 -4.33 -4.20 -16.49
N ASP A 54 -4.38 -3.48 -17.60
CA ASP A 54 -3.20 -3.12 -18.39
C ASP A 54 -2.43 -2.00 -17.69
N THR A 55 -1.74 -2.38 -16.61
CA THR A 55 -0.99 -1.47 -15.74
C THR A 55 0.19 -2.20 -15.16
N ILE A 56 1.40 -1.68 -15.37
CA ILE A 56 2.62 -2.20 -14.79
C ILE A 56 2.80 -1.59 -13.41
N ASP A 57 2.79 -2.44 -12.38
CA ASP A 57 3.13 -2.02 -11.01
C ASP A 57 4.64 -2.24 -10.79
N ILE A 58 5.36 -1.17 -10.48
CA ILE A 58 6.81 -1.14 -10.29
C ILE A 58 7.11 -0.78 -8.83
N LEU A 59 7.92 -1.61 -8.19
CA LEU A 59 8.49 -1.33 -6.87
C LEU A 59 9.93 -0.88 -7.06
N CYS A 60 10.23 0.37 -6.71
CA CYS A 60 11.58 0.93 -6.67
C CYS A 60 12.03 1.03 -5.20
N ILE A 61 13.13 0.37 -4.88
CA ILE A 61 13.75 0.44 -3.56
C ILE A 61 14.85 1.50 -3.62
N VAL A 62 14.83 2.41 -2.64
CA VAL A 62 15.81 3.48 -2.53
C VAL A 62 16.57 3.44 -1.21
N LYS A 63 17.77 4.03 -1.18
CA LYS A 63 18.56 4.21 0.05
C LYS A 63 17.91 5.21 1.00
N ASN A 64 17.34 6.29 0.44
CA ASN A 64 16.74 7.36 1.23
C ASN A 64 15.57 8.02 0.50
N LEU A 65 14.42 8.12 1.17
CA LEU A 65 13.20 8.77 0.66
C LEU A 65 13.27 10.31 0.59
N LYS A 66 14.17 10.96 1.32
CA LYS A 66 14.31 12.43 1.29
C LYS A 66 14.84 12.98 -0.02
N ASN A 67 15.54 12.16 -0.80
CA ASN A 67 16.22 12.56 -2.03
C ASN A 67 15.48 12.09 -3.30
N ILE A 68 14.16 11.93 -3.22
CA ILE A 68 13.35 11.56 -4.38
C ILE A 68 13.20 12.78 -5.30
N LYS A 69 13.72 12.67 -6.52
CA LYS A 69 13.57 13.69 -7.57
C LYS A 69 12.09 13.90 -7.91
N ASN A 70 11.74 15.09 -8.36
CA ASN A 70 10.42 15.33 -8.95
C ASN A 70 10.33 14.55 -10.28
N LEU A 71 9.42 13.58 -10.34
CA LEU A 71 9.19 12.74 -11.51
C LEU A 71 8.12 13.32 -12.47
N GLU A 72 7.55 14.49 -12.19
CA GLU A 72 6.54 15.13 -13.04
C GLU A 72 7.04 15.41 -14.46
N LEU A 73 8.32 15.78 -14.59
CA LEU A 73 8.98 15.98 -15.89
C LEU A 73 9.09 14.67 -16.70
N GLU A 74 9.06 13.53 -16.03
CA GLU A 74 9.07 12.18 -16.63
C GLU A 74 7.64 11.65 -16.89
N GLY A 75 6.61 12.51 -16.74
CA GLY A 75 5.21 12.16 -16.95
C GLY A 75 4.52 11.47 -15.77
N TYR A 76 5.20 11.36 -14.63
CA TYR A 76 4.65 10.76 -13.42
C TYR A 76 3.90 11.79 -12.56
N ILE A 77 2.69 11.45 -12.16
CA ILE A 77 1.91 12.28 -11.25
C ILE A 77 2.02 11.71 -9.83
N ALA A 78 2.53 12.51 -8.90
CA ALA A 78 2.55 12.17 -7.48
C ALA A 78 1.12 11.96 -6.95
N LYS A 79 0.93 10.90 -6.17
CA LYS A 79 -0.35 10.54 -5.54
C LYS A 79 -0.26 10.53 -4.01
N GLY A 80 0.88 10.94 -3.46
CA GLY A 80 1.17 10.86 -2.03
C GLY A 80 1.29 9.42 -1.54
N GLU A 81 1.06 9.22 -0.26
CA GLU A 81 1.18 7.90 0.39
C GLU A 81 -0.12 7.08 0.27
N LEU A 82 -1.24 7.76 0.03
CA LEU A 82 -2.59 7.21 0.09
C LEU A 82 -2.84 6.53 1.43
N ASN A 83 -2.78 5.19 1.47
CA ASN A 83 -3.02 4.39 2.67
C ASN A 83 -1.74 3.76 3.26
N ILE A 84 -0.57 3.99 2.66
CA ILE A 84 0.69 3.31 3.01
C ILE A 84 1.74 4.38 3.32
N PRO A 85 1.92 4.75 4.61
CA PRO A 85 2.94 5.71 5.03
C PRO A 85 4.34 5.25 4.61
N LEU A 86 5.26 6.19 4.34
CA LEU A 86 6.62 5.95 3.85
C LEU A 86 6.73 5.18 2.52
N ARG A 87 5.64 5.13 1.75
CA ARG A 87 5.63 4.63 0.37
C ARG A 87 5.13 5.73 -0.56
N TYR A 88 6.06 6.35 -1.27
CA TYR A 88 5.74 7.40 -2.24
C TYR A 88 5.16 6.78 -3.51
N TYR A 89 4.01 7.29 -3.93
CA TYR A 89 3.27 6.76 -5.07
C TYR A 89 3.24 7.73 -6.23
N TYR A 90 3.50 7.19 -7.40
CA TYR A 90 3.36 7.91 -8.65
C TYR A 90 2.58 7.07 -9.66
N SER A 91 1.85 7.73 -10.54
CA SER A 91 1.23 7.07 -11.68
C SER A 91 1.60 7.79 -12.98
N ASN A 92 1.98 7.04 -14.00
CA ASN A 92 2.07 7.54 -15.37
C ASN A 92 0.91 6.96 -16.18
N ASN A 93 -0.06 7.81 -16.52
CA ASN A 93 -1.24 7.44 -17.29
C ASN A 93 -1.20 8.02 -18.72
N THR A 94 -0.07 8.60 -19.14
CA THR A 94 0.08 9.17 -20.49
C THR A 94 0.59 8.15 -21.51
N ILE A 95 1.00 6.96 -21.04
CA ILE A 95 1.46 5.83 -21.84
C ILE A 95 0.58 4.58 -21.61
N GLU A 96 0.67 3.62 -22.52
CA GLU A 96 0.03 2.30 -22.43
C GLU A 96 1.09 1.19 -22.62
N PRO A 97 1.21 0.20 -21.72
CA PRO A 97 0.46 0.07 -20.47
C PRO A 97 0.77 1.21 -19.49
N ARG A 98 -0.24 1.58 -18.69
CA ARG A 98 -0.05 2.59 -17.62
C ARG A 98 0.98 2.10 -16.60
N ILE A 99 1.61 3.02 -15.88
CA ILE A 99 2.58 2.68 -14.83
C ILE A 99 2.08 3.15 -13.47
N ASN A 100 2.19 2.27 -12.48
CA ASN A 100 2.10 2.57 -11.06
C ASN A 100 3.49 2.39 -10.47
N LEU A 101 4.10 3.45 -9.96
CA LEU A 101 5.43 3.41 -9.35
C LEU A 101 5.31 3.60 -7.83
N HIS A 102 5.78 2.59 -7.11
CA HIS A 102 5.84 2.55 -5.65
C HIS A 102 7.30 2.70 -5.23
N ILE A 103 7.62 3.73 -4.45
CA ILE A 103 8.97 3.99 -3.97
C ILE A 103 9.00 3.86 -2.46
N CYS A 104 9.90 3.03 -1.94
CA CYS A 104 10.11 2.85 -0.50
C CYS A 104 11.55 2.44 -0.22
N GLU A 105 11.94 2.42 1.05
CA GLU A 105 13.26 1.91 1.46
C GLU A 105 13.22 0.38 1.66
N GLN A 106 14.40 -0.24 1.76
CA GLN A 106 14.56 -1.70 1.78
C GLN A 106 13.74 -2.39 2.87
N ASP A 107 13.72 -1.83 4.08
CA ASP A 107 13.08 -2.45 5.25
C ASP A 107 11.56 -2.15 5.33
N HIS A 108 11.01 -1.49 4.31
CA HIS A 108 9.59 -1.17 4.28
C HIS A 108 8.76 -2.43 4.00
N GLY A 109 7.81 -2.78 4.87
CA GLY A 109 6.98 -3.99 4.77
C GLY A 109 6.28 -4.21 3.42
N PHE A 110 5.97 -3.14 2.69
CA PHE A 110 5.45 -3.18 1.32
C PHE A 110 6.34 -3.97 0.35
N VAL A 111 7.66 -3.98 0.55
CA VAL A 111 8.62 -4.72 -0.29
C VAL A 111 8.32 -6.21 -0.22
N GLU A 112 8.54 -6.80 0.95
CA GLU A 112 8.44 -8.25 1.11
C GLU A 112 7.01 -8.76 0.95
N LEU A 113 6.00 -7.96 1.33
CA LEU A 113 4.60 -8.29 1.08
C LEU A 113 4.32 -8.51 -0.41
N ASN A 114 4.73 -7.57 -1.26
CA ASN A 114 4.46 -7.65 -2.70
C ASN A 114 5.31 -8.72 -3.39
N LEU A 115 6.57 -8.88 -3.00
CA LEU A 115 7.45 -9.92 -3.55
C LEU A 115 6.93 -11.32 -3.19
N SER A 116 6.59 -11.54 -1.91
CA SER A 116 6.05 -12.82 -1.43
C SER A 116 4.74 -13.19 -2.14
N PHE A 117 3.80 -12.23 -2.24
CA PHE A 117 2.54 -12.46 -2.95
C PHE A 117 2.77 -12.80 -4.43
N ARG A 118 3.61 -12.03 -5.14
CA ARG A 118 3.94 -12.26 -6.55
C ARG A 118 4.57 -13.64 -6.75
N ASP A 119 5.59 -13.96 -5.97
CA ASP A 119 6.38 -15.18 -6.16
C ASP A 119 5.56 -16.43 -5.79
N TYR A 120 4.70 -16.32 -4.78
CA TYR A 120 3.74 -17.38 -4.46
C TYR A 120 2.80 -17.65 -5.65
N LEU A 121 2.22 -16.62 -6.27
CA LEU A 121 1.36 -16.81 -7.45
C LEU A 121 2.10 -17.37 -8.67
N ARG A 122 3.39 -17.05 -8.84
CA ARG A 122 4.23 -17.60 -9.92
C ARG A 122 4.47 -19.10 -9.75
N GLN A 123 4.59 -19.57 -8.51
CA GLN A 123 4.87 -20.96 -8.19
C GLN A 123 3.60 -21.83 -8.09
N HIS A 124 2.42 -21.21 -7.90
CA HIS A 124 1.16 -21.92 -7.66
C HIS A 124 0.09 -21.55 -8.71
N THR A 125 0.13 -22.21 -9.86
CA THR A 125 -0.79 -21.96 -10.98
C THR A 125 -2.27 -22.04 -10.59
N LYS A 126 -2.65 -23.01 -9.76
CA LYS A 126 -4.03 -23.13 -9.24
C LYS A 126 -4.47 -21.87 -8.48
N ILE A 127 -3.62 -21.35 -7.58
CA ILE A 127 -3.93 -20.16 -6.78
C ILE A 127 -3.94 -18.91 -7.67
N ARG A 128 -3.05 -18.82 -8.67
CA ARG A 128 -3.09 -17.78 -9.70
C ARG A 128 -4.43 -17.77 -10.43
N ASP A 129 -4.93 -18.93 -10.83
CA ASP A 129 -6.18 -19.05 -11.58
C ASP A 129 -7.40 -18.74 -10.70
N GLU A 130 -7.40 -19.17 -9.43
CA GLU A 130 -8.39 -18.74 -8.43
C GLU A 130 -8.40 -17.21 -8.28
N TYR A 131 -7.24 -16.56 -8.27
CA TYR A 131 -7.16 -15.09 -8.21
C TYR A 131 -7.69 -14.43 -9.49
N ALA A 132 -7.49 -15.05 -10.66
CA ALA A 132 -8.04 -14.57 -11.92
C ALA A 132 -9.58 -14.63 -11.92
N GLU A 133 -10.15 -15.75 -11.47
CA GLU A 133 -11.59 -15.96 -11.37
C GLU A 133 -12.26 -15.04 -10.33
N LEU A 134 -11.59 -14.80 -9.20
CA LEU A 134 -12.04 -13.83 -8.21
C LEU A 134 -12.17 -12.43 -8.83
N LYS A 135 -11.14 -11.97 -9.56
CA LYS A 135 -11.17 -10.67 -10.22
C LYS A 135 -12.33 -10.55 -11.20
N GLN A 136 -12.57 -11.60 -12.01
CA GLN A 136 -13.69 -11.61 -12.95
C GLN A 136 -15.04 -11.59 -12.22
N THR A 137 -15.19 -12.39 -11.16
CA THR A 137 -16.41 -12.45 -10.35
C THR A 137 -16.74 -11.10 -9.73
N ILE A 138 -15.74 -10.38 -9.22
CA ILE A 138 -15.95 -9.04 -8.67
C ILE A 138 -16.44 -8.07 -9.75
N LEU A 139 -15.92 -8.15 -10.97
CA LEU A 139 -16.29 -7.26 -12.08
C LEU A 139 -17.68 -7.51 -12.67
N LYS A 140 -18.32 -8.63 -12.34
CA LYS A 140 -19.75 -8.85 -12.66
C LYS A 140 -20.66 -7.91 -11.87
N SER A 141 -20.19 -7.34 -10.77
CA SER A 141 -20.93 -6.38 -9.96
C SER A 141 -20.81 -4.96 -10.52
N GLU A 142 -21.93 -4.27 -10.70
CA GLU A 142 -21.96 -2.89 -11.21
C GLU A 142 -21.23 -1.91 -10.29
N THR A 143 -21.21 -2.20 -8.98
CA THR A 143 -20.56 -1.37 -7.97
C THR A 143 -19.05 -1.63 -7.84
N ALA A 144 -18.46 -2.48 -8.69
CA ALA A 144 -17.04 -2.85 -8.58
C ALA A 144 -16.08 -1.65 -8.63
N SER A 145 -16.46 -0.59 -9.34
CA SER A 145 -15.64 0.62 -9.48
C SER A 145 -15.95 1.68 -8.41
N ASP A 146 -17.02 1.50 -7.64
CA ASP A 146 -17.43 2.43 -6.59
C ASP A 146 -16.41 2.44 -5.46
N LYS A 147 -16.22 3.60 -4.85
CA LYS A 147 -15.31 3.81 -3.73
C LYS A 147 -16.09 4.17 -2.46
N PRO A 148 -16.73 3.18 -1.81
CA PRO A 148 -17.53 3.46 -0.63
C PRO A 148 -16.67 3.86 0.59
N GLN A 149 -15.36 3.58 0.57
CA GLN A 149 -14.43 3.82 1.67
C GLN A 149 -13.15 4.50 1.15
N GLY A 150 -13.14 5.83 1.18
CA GLY A 150 -11.97 6.63 0.83
C GLY A 150 -11.43 6.36 -0.58
N CYS A 151 -10.15 6.02 -0.69
CA CYS A 151 -9.47 5.81 -1.97
C CYS A 151 -9.70 4.41 -2.59
N PHE A 152 -10.26 3.45 -1.86
CA PHE A 152 -10.37 2.06 -2.30
C PHE A 152 -11.66 1.79 -3.05
N SER A 153 -11.54 1.18 -4.22
CA SER A 153 -12.72 0.66 -4.93
C SER A 153 -13.22 -0.64 -4.31
N ASN A 154 -14.47 -1.00 -4.52
CA ASN A 154 -15.00 -2.34 -4.18
C ASN A 154 -14.16 -3.46 -4.82
N TYR A 155 -13.60 -3.23 -6.01
CA TYR A 155 -12.64 -4.13 -6.62
C TYR A 155 -11.35 -4.32 -5.81
N ASN A 156 -10.88 -3.30 -5.10
CA ASN A 156 -9.74 -3.44 -4.19
C ASN A 156 -10.15 -4.19 -2.92
N LEU A 157 -11.23 -3.75 -2.27
CA LEU A 157 -11.69 -4.30 -0.99
C LEU A 157 -12.04 -5.78 -1.09
N LYS A 158 -12.76 -6.20 -2.14
CA LYS A 158 -13.19 -7.60 -2.31
C LYS A 158 -12.03 -8.57 -2.60
N LYS A 159 -10.81 -8.08 -2.88
CA LYS A 159 -9.61 -8.93 -3.03
C LYS A 159 -8.84 -9.12 -1.72
N ASP A 160 -9.11 -8.30 -0.71
CA ASP A 160 -8.31 -8.25 0.52
C ASP A 160 -8.23 -9.62 1.21
N ALA A 161 -9.38 -10.29 1.41
CA ALA A 161 -9.43 -11.60 2.05
C ALA A 161 -8.59 -12.66 1.31
N PHE A 162 -8.62 -12.65 -0.03
CA PHE A 162 -7.82 -13.56 -0.84
C PHE A 162 -6.32 -13.24 -0.72
N ILE A 163 -5.95 -11.96 -0.75
CA ILE A 163 -4.54 -11.55 -0.61
C ILE A 163 -4.01 -11.98 0.76
N LYS A 164 -4.77 -11.75 1.84
CA LYS A 164 -4.42 -12.18 3.20
C LYS A 164 -4.27 -13.69 3.32
N ASP A 165 -5.14 -14.47 2.67
CA ASP A 165 -5.02 -15.93 2.64
C ASP A 165 -3.74 -16.40 1.93
N VAL A 166 -3.39 -15.78 0.80
CA VAL A 166 -2.11 -16.06 0.10
C VAL A 166 -0.92 -15.68 0.97
N LEU A 167 -0.93 -14.53 1.63
CA LEU A 167 0.14 -14.10 2.53
C LEU A 167 0.33 -15.09 3.69
N ARG A 168 -0.77 -15.62 4.24
CA ARG A 168 -0.71 -16.68 5.26
C ARG A 168 -0.09 -17.97 4.69
N LYS A 169 -0.49 -18.39 3.49
CA LYS A 169 0.04 -19.59 2.82
C LYS A 169 1.53 -19.49 2.50
N CYS A 170 2.02 -18.29 2.15
CA CYS A 170 3.44 -18.04 1.96
C CYS A 170 4.18 -17.71 3.26
N GLN A 171 3.53 -17.84 4.42
CA GLN A 171 4.10 -17.60 5.75
C GLN A 171 4.69 -16.19 5.91
N PHE A 172 4.10 -15.20 5.24
CA PHE A 172 4.53 -13.81 5.38
C PHE A 172 4.32 -13.35 6.84
N SER A 173 5.40 -12.95 7.51
CA SER A 173 5.39 -12.58 8.92
C SER A 173 5.98 -11.20 9.21
N GLN A 174 6.39 -10.46 8.18
CA GLN A 174 7.00 -9.14 8.38
C GLN A 174 5.98 -8.12 8.88
N TYR A 175 6.50 -7.01 9.42
CA TYR A 175 5.67 -5.88 9.80
C TYR A 175 5.24 -5.06 8.59
N SER A 176 4.06 -4.46 8.68
CA SER A 176 3.60 -3.43 7.75
C SER A 176 2.78 -2.39 8.51
N VAL A 177 2.82 -1.14 8.06
CA VAL A 177 2.04 -0.06 8.66
C VAL A 177 1.16 0.57 7.59
N THR A 178 -0.10 0.81 7.92
CA THR A 178 -1.07 1.52 7.07
C THR A 178 -1.66 2.70 7.81
N PHE A 179 -2.19 3.67 7.09
CA PHE A 179 -3.20 4.56 7.65
C PHE A 179 -4.51 3.78 7.81
N CYS A 180 -5.20 3.97 8.93
CA CYS A 180 -6.51 3.38 9.17
C CYS A 180 -7.54 3.99 8.20
N MET A 181 -7.96 3.22 7.20
CA MET A 181 -8.80 3.73 6.12
C MET A 181 -10.02 2.86 5.79
N HIS A 182 -10.02 1.58 6.15
CA HIS A 182 -11.14 0.68 5.87
C HIS A 182 -11.76 0.07 7.12
N VAL A 183 -12.99 -0.45 7.02
CA VAL A 183 -13.80 -0.88 8.19
C VAL A 183 -13.06 -1.84 9.13
N ALA A 184 -12.38 -2.87 8.63
CA ALA A 184 -11.65 -3.79 9.51
C ALA A 184 -10.50 -3.13 10.30
N GLU A 185 -9.84 -2.10 9.75
CA GLU A 185 -8.86 -1.30 10.48
C GLU A 185 -9.55 -0.40 11.51
N GLN A 186 -10.69 0.19 11.15
CA GLN A 186 -11.47 1.03 12.06
C GLN A 186 -11.93 0.25 13.29
N GLU A 187 -12.47 -0.95 13.10
CA GLU A 187 -12.87 -1.84 14.20
C GLU A 187 -11.68 -2.20 15.09
N ALA A 188 -10.54 -2.58 14.49
CA ALA A 188 -9.33 -2.90 15.26
C ALA A 188 -8.82 -1.68 16.05
N CYS A 189 -8.82 -0.50 15.44
CA CYS A 189 -8.41 0.75 16.09
C CYS A 189 -9.31 1.12 17.26
N LYS A 190 -10.65 0.99 17.13
CA LYS A 190 -11.59 1.24 18.24
C LYS A 190 -11.28 0.36 19.44
N CYS A 191 -11.11 -0.94 19.22
CA CYS A 191 -10.80 -1.90 20.27
C CYS A 191 -9.44 -1.60 20.92
N LEU A 192 -8.39 -1.39 20.13
CA LEU A 192 -7.02 -1.18 20.63
C LEU A 192 -6.88 0.16 21.36
N LEU A 193 -7.37 1.25 20.77
CA LEU A 193 -7.26 2.60 21.34
C LEU A 193 -8.30 2.86 22.43
N GLN A 194 -9.30 1.98 22.60
CA GLN A 194 -10.43 2.12 23.51
C GLN A 194 -11.20 3.42 23.26
N ILE A 195 -11.61 3.61 22.00
CA ILE A 195 -12.42 4.74 21.55
C ILE A 195 -13.69 4.24 20.88
N ASP A 196 -14.77 5.01 20.97
CA ASP A 196 -16.03 4.70 20.31
C ASP A 196 -16.08 5.26 18.88
N ASP A 197 -17.18 4.95 18.18
CA ASP A 197 -17.43 5.42 16.81
C ASP A 197 -17.52 6.95 16.71
N ALA A 198 -18.08 7.62 17.73
CA ALA A 198 -18.21 9.07 17.70
C ALA A 198 -16.82 9.73 17.71
N LYS A 199 -15.95 9.30 18.63
CA LYS A 199 -14.58 9.80 18.74
C LYS A 199 -13.74 9.45 17.53
N LEU A 200 -13.86 8.24 17.00
CA LEU A 200 -13.16 7.85 15.77
C LEU A 200 -13.57 8.74 14.58
N ASN A 201 -14.87 9.02 14.44
CA ASN A 201 -15.39 9.88 13.39
C ASN A 201 -14.96 11.35 13.54
N GLU A 202 -14.72 11.84 14.76
CA GLU A 202 -14.10 13.15 14.98
C GLU A 202 -12.68 13.18 14.40
N TYR A 203 -11.85 12.17 14.72
CA TYR A 203 -10.48 12.10 14.22
C TYR A 203 -10.42 11.99 12.69
N PHE A 204 -11.32 11.23 12.05
CA PHE A 204 -11.32 11.16 10.58
C PHE A 204 -11.76 12.45 9.88
N LYS A 205 -12.36 13.41 10.60
CA LYS A 205 -12.69 14.74 10.07
C LYS A 205 -11.59 15.77 10.33
N ASP A 206 -10.63 15.45 11.20
CA ASP A 206 -9.52 16.32 11.54
C ASP A 206 -8.32 16.01 10.66
N GLU A 207 -7.94 16.95 9.81
CA GLU A 207 -6.77 16.84 8.93
C GLU A 207 -5.44 16.72 9.67
N ASN A 208 -5.43 17.05 10.96
CA ASN A 208 -4.27 16.95 11.84
C ASN A 208 -4.26 15.66 12.68
N ALA A 209 -5.25 14.79 12.52
CA ALA A 209 -5.32 13.51 13.20
C ALA A 209 -4.95 12.35 12.26
N PHE A 210 -3.92 11.60 12.64
CA PHE A 210 -3.47 10.42 11.92
C PHE A 210 -3.68 9.18 12.77
N ILE A 211 -4.34 8.16 12.20
CA ILE A 211 -4.50 6.86 12.83
C ILE A 211 -3.75 5.82 11.98
N PHE A 212 -2.86 5.06 12.61
CA PHE A 212 -2.04 4.05 11.97
C PHE A 212 -2.40 2.66 12.49
N CYS A 213 -2.30 1.66 11.63
CA CYS A 213 -2.44 0.25 11.99
C CYS A 213 -1.09 -0.46 11.78
N LEU A 214 -0.62 -1.16 12.81
CA LEU A 214 0.52 -2.07 12.72
C LEU A 214 0.02 -3.49 12.42
N TYR A 215 0.53 -4.05 11.33
CA TYR A 215 0.33 -5.44 10.95
C TYR A 215 1.60 -6.25 11.25
N GLN A 216 1.41 -7.52 11.63
CA GLN A 216 2.41 -8.57 11.53
C GLN A 216 1.81 -9.72 10.73
N GLY A 217 2.41 -10.02 9.58
CA GLY A 217 1.75 -10.87 8.58
C GLY A 217 0.44 -10.24 8.11
N GLU A 218 -0.67 -10.98 8.19
CA GLU A 218 -2.00 -10.50 7.82
C GLU A 218 -2.81 -9.90 8.97
N LYS A 219 -2.30 -9.93 10.21
CA LYS A 219 -3.03 -9.57 11.42
C LYS A 219 -2.66 -8.16 11.90
N ILE A 220 -3.67 -7.39 12.30
CA ILE A 220 -3.46 -6.12 13.01
C ILE A 220 -3.11 -6.43 14.45
N ILE A 221 -1.95 -5.98 14.90
CA ILE A 221 -1.43 -6.19 16.27
C ILE A 221 -1.31 -4.89 17.05
N GLY A 222 -1.38 -3.74 16.39
CA GLY A 222 -1.28 -2.44 17.03
C GLY A 222 -1.98 -1.31 16.28
N SER A 223 -2.23 -0.22 17.00
CA SER A 223 -2.81 1.03 16.51
C SER A 223 -2.07 2.21 17.14
N CYS A 224 -1.90 3.30 16.39
CA CYS A 224 -1.34 4.54 16.89
C CYS A 224 -2.22 5.72 16.48
N LEU A 225 -2.63 6.55 17.44
CA LEU A 225 -3.22 7.86 17.19
C LEU A 225 -2.14 8.93 17.35
N MET A 226 -1.99 9.78 16.35
CA MET A 226 -1.12 10.96 16.37
C MET A 226 -1.95 12.21 16.08
N LEU A 227 -1.81 13.23 16.93
CA LEU A 227 -2.42 14.54 16.71
C LEU A 227 -1.32 15.58 16.49
N ILE A 228 -1.48 16.38 15.44
CA ILE A 228 -0.57 17.46 15.06
C ILE A 228 -1.19 18.81 15.39
N GLU A 229 -0.37 19.77 15.81
CA GLU A 229 -0.76 21.17 15.90
C GLU A 229 0.46 22.04 15.61
N ASN A 230 0.31 23.03 14.73
CA ASN A 230 1.39 23.94 14.34
C ASN A 230 2.67 23.20 13.89
N GLN A 231 2.52 22.14 13.07
CA GLN A 231 3.61 21.30 12.58
C GLN A 231 4.38 20.53 13.68
N ARG A 232 3.78 20.38 14.87
CA ARG A 232 4.36 19.63 16.00
C ARG A 232 3.44 18.50 16.44
N ILE A 233 4.03 17.39 16.87
CA ILE A 233 3.29 16.28 17.48
C ILE A 233 2.80 16.73 18.87
N GLN A 234 1.48 16.83 19.07
CA GLN A 234 0.86 17.18 20.36
C GLN A 234 0.44 15.97 21.17
N THR A 235 0.10 14.87 20.51
CA THR A 235 -0.29 13.63 21.18
C THR A 235 0.14 12.47 20.33
N ILE A 236 0.69 11.45 20.99
CA ILE A 236 0.94 10.16 20.36
C ILE A 236 0.55 9.04 21.33
N LYS A 237 -0.45 8.24 20.93
CA LYS A 237 -0.97 7.13 21.73
C LYS A 237 -0.80 5.84 20.97
N TYR A 238 0.07 4.98 21.48
CA TYR A 238 0.27 3.63 20.98
C TYR A 238 -0.60 2.65 21.78
N ALA A 239 -1.23 1.72 21.07
CA ALA A 239 -1.93 0.58 21.66
C ALA A 239 -1.59 -0.69 20.88
N CYS A 240 -1.26 -1.76 21.59
CA CYS A 240 -1.00 -3.07 20.99
C CYS A 240 -1.73 -4.16 21.78
N ASN A 241 -2.02 -5.30 21.14
CA ASN A 241 -2.71 -6.40 21.79
C ASN A 241 -1.85 -7.01 22.91
N LYS A 242 -2.22 -6.77 24.17
CA LYS A 242 -1.43 -7.18 25.35
C LYS A 242 -1.13 -8.68 25.44
N GLN A 243 -1.95 -9.55 24.84
CA GLN A 243 -1.78 -11.00 24.93
C GLN A 243 -0.70 -11.54 23.99
N ASP A 244 -0.47 -10.86 22.86
CA ASP A 244 0.37 -11.37 21.77
C ASP A 244 1.53 -10.43 21.39
N THR A 245 1.56 -9.20 21.90
CA THR A 245 2.55 -8.19 21.49
C THR A 245 3.89 -8.40 22.18
N LYS A 246 4.95 -8.54 21.38
CA LYS A 246 6.34 -8.56 21.85
C LYS A 246 6.85 -7.13 22.03
N LYS A 247 7.84 -6.95 22.91
CA LYS A 247 8.51 -5.65 23.09
C LYS A 247 9.04 -5.09 21.76
N GLU A 248 9.50 -5.97 20.88
CA GLU A 248 10.02 -5.65 19.55
C GLU A 248 8.95 -5.01 18.63
N ASP A 249 7.70 -5.46 18.69
CA ASP A 249 6.61 -4.93 17.87
C ASP A 249 6.40 -3.43 18.15
N LEU A 250 6.37 -3.07 19.44
CA LEU A 250 6.19 -1.68 19.86
C LEU A 250 7.42 -0.82 19.50
N LEU A 251 8.62 -1.39 19.58
CA LEU A 251 9.85 -0.69 19.20
C LEU A 251 9.88 -0.42 17.69
N TYR A 252 9.54 -1.42 16.87
CA TYR A 252 9.39 -1.25 15.43
C TYR A 252 8.35 -0.16 15.12
N PHE A 253 7.18 -0.23 15.75
CA PHE A 253 6.11 0.72 15.46
C PHE A 253 6.50 2.16 15.79
N LYS A 254 7.09 2.39 16.97
CA LYS A 254 7.59 3.70 17.37
C LYS A 254 8.65 4.23 16.42
N SER A 255 9.59 3.39 16.03
CA SER A 255 10.63 3.75 15.04
C SER A 255 10.01 4.17 13.71
N PHE A 256 9.07 3.36 13.20
CA PHE A 256 8.37 3.63 11.95
C PHE A 256 7.60 4.97 11.99
N ILE A 257 6.81 5.19 13.04
CA ILE A 257 5.99 6.39 13.19
C ILE A 257 6.85 7.65 13.36
N ASN A 258 7.94 7.56 14.12
CA ASN A 258 8.88 8.68 14.24
C ASN A 258 9.54 9.02 12.91
N LYS A 259 9.96 8.01 12.14
CA LYS A 259 10.53 8.20 10.80
C LYS A 259 9.52 8.83 9.84
N TRP A 260 8.28 8.36 9.87
CA TRP A 260 7.19 8.96 9.09
C TRP A 260 7.00 10.43 9.46
N ALA A 261 6.84 10.75 10.75
CA ALA A 261 6.63 12.12 11.19
C ALA A 261 7.78 13.06 10.78
N PHE A 262 9.02 12.59 10.92
CA PHE A 262 10.21 13.32 10.51
C PHE A 262 10.27 13.57 8.99
N ASN A 263 9.89 12.58 8.17
CA ASN A 263 9.83 12.73 6.72
C ASN A 263 8.65 13.61 6.26
N SER A 264 7.56 13.64 7.04
CA SER A 264 6.43 14.54 6.84
C SER A 264 6.68 15.98 7.33
N GLY A 265 7.84 16.25 7.94
CA GLY A 265 8.24 17.58 8.40
C GLY A 265 7.69 17.96 9.78
N TYR A 266 7.10 17.02 10.52
CA TYR A 266 6.59 17.29 11.86
C TYR A 266 7.71 17.23 12.90
N ALA A 267 7.79 18.25 13.75
CA ALA A 267 8.73 18.28 14.85
C ALA A 267 8.27 17.37 16.00
N SER A 268 9.23 16.70 16.65
CA SER A 268 8.99 15.87 17.82
C SER A 268 8.46 16.67 19.02
N TYR A 269 7.95 15.97 20.02
CA TYR A 269 7.64 16.54 21.33
C TYR A 269 8.87 17.29 21.89
N ASN A 270 8.64 18.38 22.62
CA ASN A 270 9.63 18.96 23.52
C ASN A 270 9.52 18.27 24.89
#